data_AF-A0A0C9WGZ3-F1
#
_entry.id   AF-A0A0C9WGZ3-F1
#
_cell.length_a   1.000
_cell.length_b   1.000
_cell.length_c   1.000
_cell.angle_alpha   90.00
_cell.angle_beta   90.00
_cell.angle_gamma   90.00
#
_symmetry.space_group_name_H-M   'P 1'
#
loop_
_entity.id
_entity.type
_entity.pdbx_description
1 polymer ?
#
loop_
_entity_poly.entity_id
_entity_poly.type
_entity_poly.pdbx_seq_one_letter_code
_entity_poly.pdbx_strand_id
1 'polypeptide(L)'
;MLTPEGSSPDHEKKKPKLKTVSSAIQNAFEMSQEAEDLGQEPKFGLLKFFSKGTVEDKKAYFEREDERAKNARSLNNFEEQNVMMEKKLHERELARHRQQRRRKSLKEQEIKDRVRSPGGTKRKLIEMKLEDSTDPSLKKIKGNIAELTRPARDLKGKIHTQKRKPQGRKQTHKPRPAKYNNWLTPFCWTQIVVVAKQAGRSMGASDIAMRLKKRDPVTFAQISRNTIEGWIDDW
;
A
#
# COMPACT_ATOMS: atom_id res chain seq x y z
N MET A 1 -48.13 -5.26 -14.58
CA MET A 1 -47.99 -3.80 -14.39
C MET A 1 -47.15 -3.60 -13.14
N LEU A 2 -45.92 -3.10 -13.29
CA LEU A 2 -44.96 -2.93 -12.19
C LEU A 2 -44.78 -1.43 -11.94
N THR A 3 -45.18 -0.97 -10.76
CA THR A 3 -44.96 0.41 -10.29
C THR A 3 -43.51 0.55 -9.80
N PRO A 4 -42.78 1.60 -10.19
CA PRO A 4 -41.48 1.91 -9.61
C PRO A 4 -41.68 2.84 -8.40
N GLU A 5 -41.83 2.27 -7.21
CA GLU A 5 -41.71 3.03 -5.97
C GLU A 5 -40.24 3.07 -5.54
N GLY A 6 -39.67 4.28 -5.54
CA GLY A 6 -38.28 4.49 -5.13
C GLY A 6 -37.86 5.96 -5.20
N SER A 7 -38.76 6.88 -4.83
CA SER A 7 -38.44 8.29 -4.63
C SER A 7 -37.47 8.40 -3.46
N SER A 8 -36.18 8.60 -3.77
CA SER A 8 -35.16 8.84 -2.76
C SER A 8 -35.44 10.20 -2.09
N PRO A 9 -35.47 10.30 -0.75
CA PRO A 9 -35.68 11.56 -0.08
C PRO A 9 -34.50 12.47 -0.38
N ASP A 10 -34.78 13.62 -1.02
CA ASP A 10 -33.83 14.70 -1.21
C ASP A 10 -33.40 15.20 0.17
N HIS A 11 -32.25 14.72 0.64
CA HIS A 11 -31.59 15.27 1.81
C HIS A 11 -31.10 16.68 1.44
N GLU A 12 -31.93 17.68 1.71
CA GLU A 12 -31.54 19.09 1.71
C GLU A 12 -30.28 19.25 2.55
N LYS A 13 -29.16 19.53 1.86
CA LYS A 13 -27.87 19.78 2.49
C LYS A 13 -27.98 21.11 3.23
N LYS A 14 -28.37 21.06 4.51
CA LYS A 14 -28.32 22.21 5.41
C LYS A 14 -26.89 22.74 5.41
N LYS A 15 -26.70 23.96 4.88
CA LYS A 15 -25.41 24.65 4.88
C LYS A 15 -24.90 24.71 6.32
N PRO A 16 -23.65 24.33 6.60
CA PRO A 16 -23.10 24.41 7.95
C PRO A 16 -23.19 25.87 8.42
N LYS A 17 -23.87 26.10 9.55
CA LYS A 17 -23.90 27.42 10.19
C LYS A 17 -22.45 27.79 10.52
N LEU A 18 -21.97 28.91 9.96
CA LEU A 18 -20.67 29.46 10.29
C LEU A 18 -20.68 29.77 11.79
N LYS A 19 -19.86 29.05 12.56
CA LYS A 19 -19.62 29.39 13.96
C LYS A 19 -18.85 30.70 13.97
N THR A 20 -19.48 31.78 14.40
CA THR A 20 -18.80 33.02 14.73
C THR A 20 -17.85 32.74 15.88
N VAL A 21 -16.54 32.74 15.58
CA VAL A 21 -15.50 32.65 16.59
C VAL A 21 -15.50 33.99 17.31
N SER A 22 -15.92 34.03 18.58
CA SER A 22 -15.82 35.25 19.38
C SER A 22 -14.35 35.67 19.41
N SER A 23 -14.09 36.96 19.20
CA SER A 23 -12.73 37.46 19.24
C SER A 23 -12.16 37.23 20.64
N ALA A 24 -10.87 36.92 20.74
CA ALA A 24 -10.20 36.74 22.04
C ALA A 24 -10.36 37.96 22.96
N ILE A 25 -10.55 39.15 22.36
CA ILE A 25 -10.80 40.41 23.06
C ILE A 25 -12.18 40.42 23.72
N GLN A 26 -13.23 39.94 23.02
CA GLN A 26 -14.58 39.84 23.60
C GLN A 26 -14.64 38.83 24.74
N ASN A 27 -14.02 37.66 24.59
CA ASN A 27 -13.94 36.69 25.68
C ASN A 27 -13.19 37.26 26.90
N ALA A 28 -12.13 38.04 26.69
CA ALA A 28 -11.41 38.68 27.78
C ALA A 28 -12.25 39.76 28.50
N PHE A 29 -13.07 40.51 27.75
CA PHE A 29 -13.99 41.49 28.31
C PHE A 29 -15.13 40.84 29.12
N GLU A 30 -15.77 39.79 28.59
CA GLU A 30 -16.83 39.05 29.29
C GLU A 30 -16.31 38.44 30.59
N MET A 31 -15.14 37.80 30.56
CA MET A 31 -14.49 37.27 31.76
C MET A 31 -14.13 38.34 32.79
N SER A 32 -13.82 39.55 32.36
CA SER A 32 -13.52 40.66 33.28
C SER A 32 -14.78 41.20 33.97
N GLN A 33 -15.90 41.26 33.25
CA GLN A 33 -17.18 41.71 33.79
C GLN A 33 -17.76 40.70 34.80
N GLU A 34 -17.72 39.40 34.49
CA GLU A 34 -18.18 38.36 35.42
C GLU A 34 -17.38 38.31 36.73
N ALA A 35 -16.12 38.74 36.71
CA ALA A 35 -15.28 38.80 37.90
C ALA A 35 -15.59 40.01 38.81
N GLU A 36 -16.00 41.15 38.24
CA GLU A 36 -16.38 42.33 39.01
C GLU A 36 -17.68 42.12 39.79
N ASP A 37 -18.65 41.40 39.21
CA ASP A 37 -19.96 41.14 39.83
C ASP A 37 -19.90 40.24 41.08
N LEU A 38 -18.81 39.48 41.27
CA LEU A 38 -18.65 38.56 42.41
C LEU A 38 -17.90 39.17 43.60
N GLY A 39 -17.49 40.44 43.53
CA GLY A 39 -16.78 41.12 44.62
C GLY A 39 -15.43 40.49 45.01
N GLN A 40 -14.93 39.57 44.19
CA GLN A 40 -13.59 39.02 44.33
C GLN A 40 -12.65 39.90 43.53
N GLU A 41 -11.59 40.42 44.17
CA GLU A 41 -10.53 41.10 43.42
C GLU A 41 -10.13 40.24 42.22
N PRO A 42 -10.01 40.82 41.01
CA PRO A 42 -9.87 40.09 39.76
C PRO A 42 -8.58 39.26 39.78
N LYS A 43 -8.68 38.02 40.27
CA LYS A 43 -7.59 37.04 40.32
C LYS A 43 -7.26 36.49 38.93
N PHE A 44 -7.96 36.92 37.89
CA PHE A 44 -7.80 36.45 36.52
C PHE A 44 -7.78 37.64 35.57
N GLY A 45 -6.65 38.34 35.50
CA GLY A 45 -6.41 39.41 34.55
C GLY A 45 -4.91 39.51 34.22
N LEU A 46 -4.59 40.08 33.05
CA LEU A 46 -3.21 40.30 32.59
C LEU A 46 -2.36 41.06 33.63
N LEU A 47 -3.00 41.82 34.53
CA LEU A 47 -2.37 42.55 35.62
C LEU A 47 -1.84 41.67 36.77
N LYS A 48 -2.21 40.38 36.86
CA LYS A 48 -1.73 39.50 37.95
C LYS A 48 -0.20 39.28 37.90
N PHE A 49 0.39 39.37 36.70
CA PHE A 49 1.83 39.26 36.50
C PHE A 49 2.63 40.41 37.14
N PHE A 50 1.96 41.54 37.40
CA PHE A 50 2.53 42.71 38.07
C PHE A 50 2.35 42.68 39.60
N SER A 51 1.65 41.68 40.16
CA SER A 51 1.59 41.53 41.61
C SER A 51 2.97 41.11 42.16
N LYS A 52 3.33 41.63 43.35
CA LYS A 52 4.62 41.43 44.04
C LYS A 52 4.80 40.02 44.63
N GLY A 53 4.42 38.99 43.90
CA GLY A 53 4.69 37.59 44.28
C GLY A 53 6.19 37.29 44.25
N THR A 54 6.64 36.38 45.11
CA THR A 54 8.03 35.91 45.10
C THR A 54 8.34 35.21 43.77
N VAL A 55 9.62 35.12 43.40
CA VAL A 55 10.04 34.46 42.16
C VAL A 55 9.60 32.99 42.13
N GLU A 56 9.58 32.34 43.31
CA GLU A 56 9.15 30.95 43.48
C GLU A 56 7.66 30.77 43.17
N ASP A 57 6.79 31.66 43.66
CA ASP A 57 5.36 31.61 43.38
C ASP A 57 5.05 31.73 41.88
N LYS A 58 5.78 32.62 41.18
CA LYS A 58 5.62 32.80 39.73
C LYS A 58 6.05 31.53 38.99
N LYS A 59 7.17 30.93 39.38
CA LYS A 59 7.67 29.69 38.76
C LYS A 59 6.68 28.52 38.96
N ALA A 60 6.20 28.32 40.19
CA ALA A 60 5.23 27.27 40.51
C ALA A 60 3.87 27.46 39.81
N TYR A 61 3.50 28.71 39.52
CA TYR A 61 2.31 29.00 38.71
C TYR A 61 2.50 28.61 37.24
N PHE A 62 3.62 29.01 36.62
CA PHE A 62 3.92 28.64 35.23
C PHE A 62 4.07 27.14 35.04
N GLU A 63 4.70 26.43 35.98
CA GLU A 63 4.81 24.97 35.93
C GLU A 63 3.45 24.28 35.95
N ARG A 64 2.53 24.71 36.83
CA ARG A 64 1.15 24.19 36.87
C ARG A 64 0.39 24.45 35.57
N GLU A 65 0.56 25.63 34.98
CA GLU A 65 -0.16 25.98 33.75
C GLU A 65 0.44 25.27 32.52
N ASP A 66 1.75 25.06 32.49
CA ASP A 66 2.41 24.25 31.45
C ASP A 66 2.01 22.77 31.56
N GLU A 67 1.90 22.21 32.77
CA GLU A 67 1.35 20.87 32.98
C GLU A 67 -0.10 20.74 32.52
N ARG A 68 -0.96 21.71 32.84
CA ARG A 68 -2.34 21.75 32.32
C ARG A 68 -2.38 21.81 30.80
N ALA A 69 -1.56 22.65 30.19
CA ALA A 69 -1.46 22.77 28.74
C ALA A 69 -0.96 21.46 28.09
N LYS A 70 0.02 20.78 28.71
CA LYS A 70 0.50 19.46 28.27
C LYS A 70 -0.60 18.40 28.36
N ASN A 71 -1.35 18.37 29.45
CA ASN A 71 -2.46 17.42 29.64
C ASN A 71 -3.61 17.68 28.66
N ALA A 72 -3.96 18.94 28.40
CA ALA A 72 -4.98 19.27 27.40
C ALA A 72 -4.54 18.87 25.98
N ARG A 73 -3.26 19.10 25.63
CA ARG A 73 -2.70 18.68 24.34
C ARG A 73 -2.68 17.17 24.18
N SER A 74 -2.34 16.42 25.23
CA SER A 74 -2.31 14.95 25.16
C SER A 74 -3.71 14.36 24.97
N LEU A 75 -4.72 14.89 25.65
CA LEU A 75 -6.12 14.50 25.47
C LEU A 75 -6.63 14.80 24.05
N ASN A 76 -6.40 16.02 23.55
CA ASN A 76 -6.80 16.39 22.19
C ASN A 76 -6.14 15.49 21.14
N ASN A 77 -4.85 15.21 21.29
CA ASN A 77 -4.13 14.30 20.38
C ASN A 77 -4.73 12.89 20.38
N PHE A 78 -5.16 12.38 21.54
CA PHE A 78 -5.78 11.07 21.65
C PHE A 78 -7.16 11.04 20.98
N GLU A 79 -7.98 12.08 21.18
CA GLU A 79 -9.27 12.22 20.51
C GLU A 79 -9.12 12.31 18.98
N GLU A 80 -8.16 13.11 18.50
CA GLU A 80 -7.85 13.21 17.07
C GLU A 80 -7.43 11.87 16.47
N GLN A 81 -6.62 11.10 17.19
CA GLN A 81 -6.23 9.75 16.77
C GLN A 81 -7.43 8.80 16.69
N ASN A 82 -8.34 8.85 17.67
CA ASN A 82 -9.55 8.01 17.65
C ASN A 82 -10.46 8.38 16.48
N VAL A 83 -10.71 9.67 16.25
CA VAL A 83 -11.49 10.16 15.10
C VAL A 83 -10.85 9.73 13.77
N MET A 84 -9.53 9.80 13.66
CA MET A 84 -8.79 9.33 12.48
C MET A 84 -8.93 7.82 12.27
N MET A 85 -8.90 7.03 13.34
CA MET A 85 -9.07 5.58 13.28
C MET A 85 -10.49 5.18 12.87
N GLU A 86 -11.51 5.83 13.44
CA GLU A 86 -12.91 5.61 13.07
C GLU A 86 -13.18 5.94 11.61
N LYS A 87 -12.67 7.09 11.12
CA LYS A 87 -12.77 7.47 9.70
C LYS A 87 -12.16 6.40 8.79
N LYS A 88 -10.97 5.89 9.13
CA LYS A 88 -10.31 4.82 8.36
C LYS A 88 -11.11 3.52 8.37
N LEU A 89 -11.74 3.15 9.48
CA LEU A 89 -12.60 1.97 9.56
C LEU A 89 -13.85 2.14 8.69
N HIS A 90 -14.51 3.28 8.79
CA HIS A 90 -15.69 3.60 8.00
C HIS A 90 -15.40 3.56 6.49
N GLU A 91 -14.27 4.13 6.05
CA GLU A 91 -13.84 4.05 4.65
C GLU A 91 -13.62 2.61 4.17
N ARG A 92 -13.02 1.76 5.01
CA ARG A 92 -12.82 0.33 4.69
C ARG A 92 -14.16 -0.40 4.55
N GLU A 93 -15.12 -0.11 5.40
CA GLU A 93 -16.47 -0.70 5.33
C GLU A 93 -17.20 -0.27 4.07
N LEU A 94 -17.16 1.03 3.73
CA LEU A 94 -17.73 1.55 2.49
C LEU A 94 -17.08 0.87 1.26
N ALA A 95 -15.76 0.69 1.26
CA ALA A 95 -15.04 0.00 0.19
C ALA A 95 -15.48 -1.47 0.07
N ARG A 96 -15.62 -2.19 1.19
CA ARG A 96 -16.16 -3.57 1.22
C ARG A 96 -17.57 -3.62 0.63
N HIS A 97 -18.44 -2.69 1.04
CA HIS A 97 -19.82 -2.65 0.58
C HIS A 97 -19.92 -2.36 -0.93
N ARG A 98 -19.13 -1.41 -1.46
CA ARG A 98 -19.03 -1.17 -2.91
C ARG A 98 -18.57 -2.41 -3.68
N GLN A 99 -17.57 -3.12 -3.15
CA GLN A 99 -17.06 -4.33 -3.79
C GLN A 99 -18.12 -5.45 -3.79
N GLN A 100 -18.86 -5.61 -2.69
CA GLN A 100 -19.96 -6.58 -2.61
C GLN A 100 -21.07 -6.25 -3.61
N ARG A 101 -21.52 -4.98 -3.69
CA ARG A 101 -22.51 -4.53 -4.68
C ARG A 101 -22.05 -4.81 -6.11
N ARG A 102 -20.80 -4.49 -6.44
CA ARG A 102 -20.21 -4.78 -7.75
C ARG A 102 -20.21 -6.27 -8.07
N ARG A 103 -19.83 -7.13 -7.11
CA ARG A 103 -19.85 -8.58 -7.29
C ARG A 103 -21.26 -9.13 -7.49
N LYS A 104 -22.26 -8.59 -6.76
CA LYS A 104 -23.67 -8.96 -6.93
C LYS A 104 -24.17 -8.59 -8.34
N SER A 105 -23.96 -7.35 -8.76
CA SER A 105 -24.34 -6.88 -10.11
C SER A 105 -23.69 -7.70 -11.22
N LEU A 106 -22.38 -8.02 -11.10
CA LEU A 106 -21.71 -8.89 -12.07
C LEU A 106 -22.30 -10.31 -12.09
N LYS A 107 -22.65 -10.88 -10.92
CA LYS A 107 -23.32 -12.19 -10.86
C LYS A 107 -24.70 -12.14 -11.52
N GLU A 108 -25.48 -11.09 -11.30
CA GLU A 108 -26.79 -10.90 -11.93
C GLU A 108 -26.67 -10.79 -13.45
N GLN A 109 -25.67 -10.05 -13.95
CA GLN A 109 -25.35 -10.01 -15.38
C GLN A 109 -24.96 -11.40 -15.93
N GLU A 110 -24.08 -12.14 -15.24
CA GLU A 110 -23.71 -13.51 -15.63
C GLU A 110 -24.92 -14.46 -15.68
N ILE A 111 -25.90 -14.28 -14.79
CA ILE A 111 -27.16 -15.04 -14.79
C ILE A 111 -28.04 -14.62 -15.97
N LYS A 112 -28.15 -13.32 -16.23
CA LYS A 112 -28.91 -12.76 -17.37
C LYS A 112 -28.37 -13.26 -18.71
N ASP A 113 -27.05 -13.34 -18.83
CA ASP A 113 -26.34 -13.84 -20.02
C ASP A 113 -26.35 -15.38 -20.12
N ARG A 114 -27.05 -16.08 -19.21
CA ARG A 114 -27.13 -17.55 -19.11
C ARG A 114 -25.79 -18.28 -18.93
N VAL A 115 -24.70 -17.56 -18.68
CA VAL A 115 -23.38 -18.13 -18.35
C VAL A 115 -23.41 -18.83 -17.00
N ARG A 116 -24.30 -18.39 -16.10
CA ARG A 116 -24.43 -18.91 -14.74
C ARG A 116 -25.85 -19.34 -14.44
N SER A 117 -26.02 -20.42 -13.68
CA SER A 117 -27.35 -20.80 -13.21
C SER A 117 -27.84 -19.83 -12.11
N PRO A 118 -29.16 -19.69 -11.90
CA PRO A 118 -29.72 -18.89 -10.80
C PRO A 118 -29.20 -19.32 -9.41
N GLY A 119 -28.85 -20.60 -9.24
CA GLY A 119 -28.22 -21.14 -8.02
C GLY A 119 -26.73 -20.82 -7.85
N GLY A 120 -26.12 -20.05 -8.77
CA GLY A 120 -24.74 -19.60 -8.65
C GLY A 120 -23.67 -20.57 -9.17
N THR A 121 -24.06 -21.74 -9.65
CA THR A 121 -23.15 -22.71 -10.28
C THR A 121 -22.82 -22.25 -11.71
N LYS A 122 -21.54 -22.16 -12.05
CA LYS A 122 -21.12 -21.83 -13.42
C LYS A 122 -21.50 -22.98 -14.34
N ARG A 123 -22.31 -22.72 -15.37
CA ARG A 123 -22.61 -23.72 -16.38
C ARG A 123 -21.41 -23.80 -17.32
N LYS A 124 -20.83 -24.99 -17.48
CA LYS A 124 -19.90 -25.23 -18.58
C LYS A 124 -20.73 -25.28 -19.85
N LEU A 125 -20.78 -24.17 -20.60
CA LEU A 125 -21.22 -24.20 -21.99
C LEU A 125 -20.20 -25.03 -22.76
N ILE A 126 -20.48 -26.32 -22.93
CA ILE A 126 -19.78 -27.14 -23.90
C ILE A 126 -20.43 -26.77 -25.23
N GLU A 127 -19.83 -25.79 -25.91
CA GLU A 127 -20.15 -25.50 -27.30
C GLU A 127 -19.57 -26.67 -28.11
N MET A 128 -20.37 -27.72 -28.32
CA MET A 128 -20.02 -28.79 -29.25
C MET A 128 -20.11 -28.22 -30.67
N LYS A 129 -19.02 -27.62 -31.13
CA LYS A 129 -18.81 -27.43 -32.57
C LYS A 129 -18.37 -28.79 -33.13
N LEU A 130 -19.32 -29.48 -33.75
CA LEU A 130 -19.07 -30.67 -34.54
C LEU A 130 -18.42 -30.21 -35.85
N GLU A 131 -17.09 -30.18 -35.91
CA GLU A 131 -16.37 -30.02 -37.17
C GLU A 131 -15.68 -31.34 -37.50
N ASP A 132 -16.32 -32.12 -38.38
CA ASP A 132 -15.75 -33.30 -39.03
C ASP A 132 -14.68 -32.84 -40.02
N SER A 133 -13.41 -32.80 -39.59
CA SER A 133 -12.27 -32.62 -40.50
C SER A 133 -11.43 -33.90 -40.54
N THR A 134 -11.52 -34.59 -41.67
CA THR A 134 -10.81 -35.83 -42.00
C THR A 134 -9.45 -35.52 -42.62
N ASP A 135 -8.51 -35.00 -41.82
CA ASP A 135 -7.16 -34.69 -42.30
C ASP A 135 -6.11 -35.74 -41.84
N PRO A 136 -5.44 -36.46 -42.76
CA PRO A 136 -4.56 -37.59 -42.41
C PRO A 136 -3.19 -37.21 -41.80
N SER A 137 -2.87 -35.91 -41.64
CA SER A 137 -1.58 -35.45 -41.07
C SER A 137 -1.49 -35.62 -39.54
N LEU A 138 -2.60 -35.96 -38.86
CA LEU A 138 -2.72 -36.03 -37.40
C LEU A 138 -2.03 -37.24 -36.74
N LYS A 139 -1.48 -38.20 -37.50
CA LYS A 139 -0.83 -39.39 -36.91
C LYS A 139 0.44 -39.07 -36.10
N LYS A 140 1.15 -37.97 -36.37
CA LYS A 140 2.32 -37.55 -35.57
C LYS A 140 1.99 -36.85 -34.24
N ILE A 141 0.73 -36.47 -34.03
CA ILE A 141 0.30 -35.76 -32.80
C ILE A 141 -0.01 -36.75 -31.66
N LYS A 142 -0.11 -38.06 -31.94
CA LYS A 142 -0.54 -39.09 -30.97
C LYS A 142 0.33 -39.20 -29.71
N GLY A 143 1.60 -38.80 -29.75
CA GLY A 143 2.48 -38.79 -28.57
C GLY A 143 2.26 -37.62 -27.60
N ASN A 144 1.57 -36.55 -28.03
CA ASN A 144 1.43 -35.30 -27.26
C ASN A 144 -0.03 -34.85 -27.11
N ILE A 145 -0.99 -35.75 -27.34
CA ILE A 145 -2.43 -35.46 -27.24
C ILE A 145 -2.82 -35.01 -25.83
N ALA A 146 -2.23 -35.57 -24.78
CA ALA A 146 -2.58 -35.24 -23.40
C ALA A 146 -2.18 -33.79 -23.00
N GLU A 147 -1.17 -33.21 -23.65
CA GLU A 147 -0.77 -31.81 -23.42
C GLU A 147 -1.56 -30.83 -24.29
N LEU A 148 -1.83 -31.20 -25.55
CA LEU A 148 -2.57 -30.38 -26.53
C LEU A 148 -4.08 -30.32 -26.25
N THR A 149 -4.66 -31.37 -25.67
CA THR A 149 -6.09 -31.42 -25.31
C THR A 149 -6.42 -30.73 -23.98
N ARG A 150 -5.46 -30.09 -23.31
CA ARG A 150 -5.77 -29.25 -22.13
C ARG A 150 -6.27 -27.89 -22.62
N PRO A 151 -7.59 -27.62 -22.64
CA PRO A 151 -8.15 -26.40 -23.22
C PRO A 151 -7.69 -25.12 -22.48
N ALA A 152 -7.10 -25.26 -21.30
CA ALA A 152 -6.67 -24.16 -20.45
C ALA A 152 -5.37 -23.46 -20.91
N ARG A 153 -4.51 -24.09 -21.72
CA ARG A 153 -3.20 -23.50 -22.10
C ARG A 153 -3.37 -22.40 -23.16
N ASP A 154 -4.11 -22.69 -24.21
CA ASP A 154 -4.42 -21.73 -25.27
C ASP A 154 -5.33 -20.59 -24.79
N LEU A 155 -6.27 -20.87 -23.90
CA LEU A 155 -7.11 -19.84 -23.29
C LEU A 155 -6.29 -18.84 -22.48
N LYS A 156 -5.27 -19.28 -21.73
CA LYS A 156 -4.39 -18.35 -20.99
C LYS A 156 -3.58 -17.47 -21.94
N GLY A 157 -3.04 -18.03 -23.02
CA GLY A 157 -2.33 -17.25 -24.05
C GLY A 157 -3.25 -16.21 -24.71
N LYS A 158 -4.44 -16.63 -25.16
CA LYS A 158 -5.44 -15.76 -25.81
C LYS A 158 -6.01 -14.70 -24.88
N ILE A 159 -6.25 -15.02 -23.60
CA ILE A 159 -6.68 -14.04 -22.58
C ILE A 159 -5.59 -13.00 -22.33
N HIS A 160 -4.31 -13.41 -22.33
CA HIS A 160 -3.21 -12.49 -22.07
C HIS A 160 -3.00 -11.50 -23.22
N THR A 161 -3.27 -11.92 -24.47
CA THR A 161 -3.07 -11.11 -25.67
C THR A 161 -4.27 -10.27 -26.08
N GLN A 162 -5.52 -10.73 -25.88
CA GLN A 162 -6.68 -10.09 -26.52
C GLN A 162 -7.50 -9.14 -25.64
N LYS A 163 -7.44 -9.20 -24.29
CA LYS A 163 -8.49 -8.55 -23.46
C LYS A 163 -8.06 -7.81 -22.19
N ARG A 164 -6.77 -7.53 -21.97
CA ARG A 164 -6.40 -6.63 -20.86
C ARG A 164 -6.32 -5.18 -21.35
N LYS A 165 -7.34 -4.37 -21.02
CA LYS A 165 -7.14 -2.92 -20.88
C LYS A 165 -5.86 -2.73 -20.03
N PRO A 166 -4.96 -1.79 -20.34
CA PRO A 166 -3.77 -1.54 -19.53
C PRO A 166 -4.19 -0.98 -18.16
N GLN A 167 -4.70 -1.83 -17.29
CA GLN A 167 -4.97 -1.53 -15.90
C GLN A 167 -3.66 -1.73 -15.16
N GLY A 168 -3.01 -0.62 -14.85
CA GLY A 168 -1.73 -0.59 -14.16
C GLY A 168 -0.80 0.46 -14.77
N ARG A 169 0.28 0.76 -14.05
CA ARG A 169 1.38 1.58 -14.55
C ARG A 169 1.96 0.91 -15.80
N LYS A 170 2.16 1.67 -16.87
CA LYS A 170 2.85 1.18 -18.08
C LYS A 170 4.18 0.55 -17.65
N GLN A 171 4.41 -0.71 -18.02
CA GLN A 171 5.68 -1.36 -17.76
C GLN A 171 6.73 -0.72 -18.67
N THR A 172 7.49 0.22 -18.12
CA THR A 172 8.54 0.96 -18.87
C THR A 172 9.73 0.07 -19.23
N HIS A 173 9.94 -1.02 -18.47
CA HIS A 173 11.03 -1.97 -18.67
C HIS A 173 10.50 -3.36 -19.00
N LYS A 174 10.78 -3.83 -20.22
CA LYS A 174 10.53 -5.23 -20.59
C LYS A 174 11.39 -6.16 -19.70
N PRO A 175 10.89 -7.34 -19.29
CA PRO A 175 11.73 -8.32 -18.63
C PRO A 175 12.90 -8.66 -19.57
N ARG A 176 14.13 -8.46 -19.09
CA ARG A 176 15.34 -8.86 -19.82
C ARG A 176 15.59 -10.33 -19.52
N PRO A 177 15.98 -11.16 -20.51
CA PRO A 177 16.39 -12.53 -20.22
C PRO A 177 17.54 -12.50 -19.21
N ALA A 178 17.44 -13.31 -18.16
CA ALA A 178 18.52 -13.46 -17.20
C ALA A 178 19.75 -14.02 -17.92
N LYS A 179 20.85 -13.28 -17.91
CA LYS A 179 22.15 -13.78 -18.37
C LYS A 179 22.80 -14.48 -17.18
N TYR A 180 22.89 -15.79 -17.25
CA TYR A 180 23.63 -16.58 -16.27
C TYR A 180 25.08 -16.64 -16.72
N ASN A 181 25.97 -15.97 -15.97
CA ASN A 181 27.41 -16.15 -16.16
C ASN A 181 27.84 -17.32 -15.29
N ASN A 182 28.42 -18.34 -15.90
CA ASN A 182 28.97 -19.47 -15.17
C ASN A 182 30.34 -19.09 -14.58
N TRP A 183 30.32 -18.55 -13.37
CA TRP A 183 31.53 -18.19 -12.62
C TRP A 183 32.33 -19.40 -12.10
N LEU A 184 31.71 -20.59 -12.14
CA LEU A 184 32.32 -21.86 -11.75
C LEU A 184 33.09 -22.53 -12.89
N THR A 185 33.27 -21.84 -14.02
CA THR A 185 34.23 -22.31 -15.02
C THR A 185 35.62 -22.38 -14.38
N PRO A 186 36.41 -23.45 -14.62
CA PRO A 186 37.72 -23.62 -13.98
C PRO A 186 38.62 -22.40 -14.14
N PHE A 187 38.56 -21.75 -15.31
CA PHE A 187 39.29 -20.51 -15.58
C PHE A 187 38.90 -19.37 -14.64
N CYS A 188 37.61 -19.01 -14.56
CA CYS A 188 37.16 -17.94 -13.67
C CYS A 188 37.46 -18.26 -12.20
N TRP A 189 37.29 -19.53 -11.81
CA TRP A 189 37.57 -19.99 -10.46
C TRP A 189 39.03 -19.83 -10.06
N THR A 190 39.98 -20.18 -10.95
CA THR A 190 41.41 -19.98 -10.67
C THR A 190 41.75 -18.51 -10.44
N GLN A 191 41.15 -17.59 -11.22
CA GLN A 191 41.35 -16.16 -11.04
C GLN A 191 40.80 -15.66 -9.70
N ILE A 192 39.62 -16.16 -9.30
CA ILE A 192 39.01 -15.87 -7.99
C ILE A 192 39.91 -16.33 -6.85
N VAL A 193 40.41 -17.58 -6.89
CA VAL A 193 41.30 -18.14 -5.87
C VAL A 193 42.62 -17.39 -5.78
N VAL A 194 43.22 -17.00 -6.92
CA VAL A 194 44.47 -16.21 -6.94
C VAL A 194 44.26 -14.85 -6.29
N VAL A 195 43.17 -14.14 -6.64
CA VAL A 195 42.88 -12.82 -6.05
C VAL A 195 42.56 -12.94 -4.57
N ALA A 196 41.83 -13.97 -4.14
CA ALA A 196 41.55 -14.23 -2.74
C ALA A 196 42.83 -14.49 -1.93
N LYS A 197 43.75 -15.33 -2.43
CA LYS A 197 45.05 -15.58 -1.80
C LYS A 197 45.89 -14.30 -1.69
N GLN A 198 45.84 -13.43 -2.71
CA GLN A 198 46.53 -12.13 -2.69
C GLN A 198 45.86 -11.10 -1.77
N ALA A 199 44.57 -11.23 -1.51
CA ALA A 199 43.81 -10.36 -0.64
C ALA A 199 44.04 -10.70 0.85
N GLY A 200 44.32 -11.97 1.16
CA GLY A 200 44.52 -12.44 2.52
C GLY A 200 43.22 -12.54 3.32
N ARG A 201 43.26 -13.17 4.50
CA ARG A 201 42.08 -13.42 5.36
C ARG A 201 41.38 -12.14 5.86
N SER A 202 42.03 -10.99 5.79
CA SER A 202 41.52 -9.72 6.30
C SER A 202 40.69 -8.92 5.30
N MET A 203 40.71 -9.26 4.02
CA MET A 203 39.95 -8.53 3.00
C MET A 203 38.56 -9.12 2.82
N GLY A 204 37.55 -8.25 2.89
CA GLY A 204 36.16 -8.64 2.70
C GLY A 204 35.85 -9.02 1.26
N ALA A 205 34.77 -9.76 1.05
CA ALA A 205 34.28 -10.15 -0.28
C ALA A 205 34.12 -8.96 -1.27
N SER A 206 33.83 -7.76 -0.75
CA SER A 206 33.76 -6.52 -1.53
C SER A 206 35.09 -6.18 -2.22
N ASP A 207 36.21 -6.35 -1.53
CA ASP A 207 37.53 -5.98 -2.03
C ASP A 207 37.98 -6.99 -3.09
N ILE A 208 37.68 -8.27 -2.88
CA ILE A 208 37.91 -9.34 -3.85
C ILE A 208 37.10 -9.05 -5.14
N ALA A 209 35.82 -8.69 -5.02
CA ALA A 209 34.99 -8.31 -6.16
C ALA A 209 35.57 -7.13 -6.94
N MET A 210 36.06 -6.11 -6.23
CA MET A 210 36.65 -4.91 -6.83
C MET A 210 37.96 -5.24 -7.56
N ARG A 211 38.83 -6.06 -6.97
CA ARG A 211 40.08 -6.51 -7.60
C ARG A 211 39.83 -7.37 -8.83
N LEU A 212 38.85 -8.27 -8.79
CA LEU A 212 38.45 -9.08 -9.95
C LEU A 212 37.94 -8.21 -11.10
N LYS A 213 37.07 -7.23 -10.80
CA LYS A 213 36.60 -6.26 -11.80
C LYS A 213 37.71 -5.40 -12.38
N LYS A 214 38.70 -5.02 -11.57
CA LYS A 214 39.86 -4.25 -12.02
C LYS A 214 40.77 -5.07 -12.95
N ARG A 215 40.89 -6.39 -12.70
CA ARG A 215 41.72 -7.29 -13.49
C ARG A 215 41.09 -7.61 -14.85
N ASP A 216 39.86 -8.12 -14.84
CA ASP A 216 39.12 -8.48 -16.07
C ASP A 216 37.71 -7.89 -16.03
N PRO A 217 37.53 -6.62 -16.46
CA PRO A 217 36.25 -5.93 -16.35
C PRO A 217 35.18 -6.54 -17.23
N VAL A 218 35.55 -7.18 -18.35
CA VAL A 218 34.61 -7.82 -19.28
C VAL A 218 33.98 -9.06 -18.64
N THR A 219 34.82 -9.95 -18.11
CA THR A 219 34.39 -11.21 -17.51
C THR A 219 33.66 -10.92 -16.21
N PHE A 220 34.24 -10.15 -15.28
CA PHE A 220 33.72 -9.96 -13.93
C PHE A 220 32.82 -8.73 -13.74
N ALA A 221 32.38 -8.04 -14.80
CA ALA A 221 31.51 -6.85 -14.70
C ALA A 221 30.33 -7.05 -13.72
N GLN A 222 29.72 -8.23 -13.79
CA GLN A 222 28.48 -8.57 -13.07
C GLN A 222 28.70 -9.36 -11.78
N ILE A 223 29.95 -9.60 -11.36
CA ILE A 223 30.19 -10.29 -10.09
C ILE A 223 29.72 -9.40 -8.92
N SER A 224 28.95 -10.00 -8.01
CA SER A 224 28.43 -9.33 -6.83
C SER A 224 29.18 -9.77 -5.57
N ARG A 225 29.22 -8.90 -4.55
CA ARG A 225 29.80 -9.21 -3.24
C ARG A 225 29.18 -10.49 -2.66
N ASN A 226 27.85 -10.57 -2.65
CA ASN A 226 27.11 -11.69 -2.05
C ASN A 226 27.44 -13.04 -2.72
N THR A 227 27.73 -13.01 -4.03
CA THR A 227 28.17 -14.21 -4.76
C THR A 227 29.51 -14.72 -4.24
N ILE A 228 30.43 -13.82 -3.89
CA ILE A 228 31.75 -14.18 -3.33
C ILE A 228 31.63 -14.58 -1.87
N GLU A 229 30.79 -13.91 -1.06
CA GLU A 229 30.53 -14.30 0.34
C GLU A 229 30.07 -15.75 0.43
N GLY A 230 29.09 -16.15 -0.40
CA GLY A 230 28.61 -17.53 -0.44
C GLY A 230 29.63 -18.56 -0.91
N TRP A 231 30.81 -18.15 -1.39
CA TRP A 231 31.91 -19.07 -1.73
C TRP A 231 33.02 -19.07 -0.69
N ILE A 232 33.19 -17.97 0.05
CA ILE A 232 34.21 -17.84 1.10
C ILE A 232 33.84 -18.70 2.31
N ASP A 233 32.54 -18.88 2.60
CA ASP A 233 32.10 -19.74 3.70
C ASP A 233 32.46 -21.24 3.48
N ASP A 234 32.71 -21.63 2.22
CA ASP A 234 33.11 -22.99 1.83
C ASP A 234 34.65 -23.16 1.72
N TRP A 235 35.46 -22.12 2.00
CA TRP A 235 36.94 -22.12 1.90
C TRP A 235 37.65 -22.30 3.25
#